data_AF-A0A3S4DTQ1-F1
#
_entry.id   AF-A0A3S4DTQ1-F1
#
_cell.length_a   1.000
_cell.length_b   1.000
_cell.length_c   1.000
_cell.angle_alpha   90.00
_cell.angle_beta   90.00
_cell.angle_gamma   90.00
#
_symmetry.space_group_name_H-M   'P 1'
#
loop_
_entity.id
_entity.type
_entity.pdbx_description
1 polymer ?
#
loop_
_entity_poly.entity_id
_entity_poly.type
_entity_poly.pdbx_seq_one_letter_code
_entity_poly.pdbx_strand_id
1 'polypeptide(L)'
;MTSLSTQKEVGALIIGIYGRQPTLAEINQLDSQYDLGSLPPAYIATVLMSQPDADWMNGQSDFDILSTVYSSIYQQPADADYINSLLEMGHFNAAVASVVMDLFNYLGDDPALLAQQQTLEQQIDDALFPNDLPGSLYQEQVAAVFLAVPERAIDAGSLDHWSNTLASGEMNYHQLIGALLATPEFQQQIGDLQGDAFIQHIYQAVHGRAANAEQLAVYRELGDDQALIVQRVVEDLRGADSPDAVTQHEQWQFARDIGNSLTYKSTASLSTSEDGGNAYGTVNSHSGHSLSDAETAVLYRVFLDADAAVSVDLSYAYQLSSLTVNGSSAANITLHNNQYVNYGVDIILNNANVTLNGAYGDDTLQISALAQLNDASGNFLLNNGNDRLLWPATVMAAPTRSGLN
;
A
#
# COMPACT_ATOMS: atom_id res chain seq x y z
N MET A 1 -18.48 -5.44 9.36
CA MET A 1 -17.31 -5.47 10.28
C MET A 1 -16.38 -4.34 9.91
N THR A 2 -15.61 -3.83 10.87
CA THR A 2 -14.62 -2.75 10.71
C THR A 2 -13.49 -3.19 9.79
N SER A 3 -13.04 -2.32 8.87
CA SER A 3 -11.92 -2.65 7.98
C SER A 3 -10.59 -2.77 8.73
N LEU A 4 -9.62 -3.51 8.18
CA LEU A 4 -8.26 -3.57 8.71
C LEU A 4 -7.62 -2.17 8.83
N SER A 5 -7.82 -1.30 7.84
CA SER A 5 -7.33 0.09 7.87
C SER A 5 -7.81 0.84 9.11
N THR A 6 -9.12 0.80 9.35
CA THR A 6 -9.72 1.42 10.54
C THR A 6 -9.19 0.80 11.83
N GLN A 7 -9.04 -0.53 11.88
CA GLN A 7 -8.50 -1.21 13.07
C GLN A 7 -7.06 -0.79 13.37
N LYS A 8 -6.22 -0.63 12.33
CA LYS A 8 -4.84 -0.12 12.48
C LYS A 8 -4.82 1.34 12.93
N GLU A 9 -5.66 2.19 12.35
CA GLU A 9 -5.79 3.60 12.74
C GLU A 9 -6.21 3.79 14.20
N VAL A 10 -7.26 3.07 14.63
CA VAL A 10 -7.72 3.08 16.02
C VAL A 10 -6.63 2.52 16.94
N GLY A 11 -5.94 1.47 16.51
CA GLY A 11 -4.84 0.88 17.26
C GLY A 11 -3.68 1.85 17.48
N ALA A 12 -3.27 2.58 16.44
CA ALA A 12 -2.25 3.62 16.52
C ALA A 12 -2.65 4.72 17.51
N LEU A 13 -3.90 5.19 17.45
CA LEU A 13 -4.41 6.22 18.35
C LEU A 13 -4.48 5.74 19.81
N ILE A 14 -4.83 4.47 20.06
CA ILE A 14 -4.79 3.90 21.41
C ILE A 14 -3.36 3.87 21.96
N ILE A 15 -2.38 3.43 21.15
CA ILE A 15 -0.96 3.43 21.57
C ILE A 15 -0.52 4.86 21.95
N GLY A 16 -0.86 5.85 21.13
CA GLY A 16 -0.50 7.24 21.39
C GLY A 16 -1.19 7.84 22.61
N ILE A 17 -2.51 7.67 22.73
CA ILE A 17 -3.34 8.33 23.74
C ILE A 17 -3.27 7.61 25.09
N TYR A 18 -3.24 6.28 25.11
CA TYR A 18 -3.23 5.50 26.36
C TYR A 18 -1.83 5.03 26.77
N GLY A 19 -0.84 5.09 25.86
CA GLY A 19 0.53 4.65 26.15
C GLY A 19 0.66 3.13 26.34
N ARG A 20 -0.28 2.35 25.80
CA ARG A 20 -0.29 0.88 25.86
C ARG A 20 -0.82 0.28 24.56
N GLN A 21 -0.48 -0.99 24.32
CA GLN A 21 -1.07 -1.75 23.22
C GLN A 21 -2.58 -1.97 23.44
N PRO A 22 -3.40 -1.86 22.37
CA PRO A 22 -4.80 -2.27 22.40
C PRO A 22 -4.94 -3.79 22.33
N THR A 23 -6.17 -4.28 22.43
CA THR A 23 -6.53 -5.63 21.96
C THR A 23 -7.50 -5.54 20.80
N LEU A 24 -7.51 -6.54 19.90
CA LEU A 24 -8.51 -6.61 18.83
C LEU A 24 -9.96 -6.53 19.37
N ALA A 25 -10.23 -7.16 20.52
CA ALA A 25 -11.54 -7.12 21.17
C ALA A 25 -11.93 -5.71 21.63
N GLU A 26 -10.97 -4.96 22.20
CA GLU A 26 -11.16 -3.57 22.60
C GLU A 26 -11.49 -2.68 21.39
N ILE A 27 -10.72 -2.81 20.30
CA ILE A 27 -10.93 -2.03 19.07
C ILE A 27 -12.32 -2.32 18.50
N ASN A 28 -12.69 -3.59 18.38
CA ASN A 28 -14.00 -3.98 17.84
C ASN A 28 -15.16 -3.52 18.75
N GLN A 29 -14.97 -3.53 20.07
CA GLN A 29 -15.98 -3.01 21.00
C GLN A 29 -16.16 -1.50 20.86
N LEU A 30 -15.06 -0.74 20.79
CA LEU A 30 -15.11 0.71 20.61
C LEU A 30 -15.74 1.08 19.26
N ASP A 31 -15.36 0.41 18.18
CA ASP A 31 -15.94 0.62 16.87
C ASP A 31 -17.45 0.33 16.87
N SER A 32 -17.88 -0.81 17.44
CA SER A 32 -19.31 -1.13 17.52
C SER A 32 -20.11 -0.14 18.36
N GLN A 33 -19.48 0.50 19.35
CA GLN A 33 -20.17 1.44 20.26
C GLN A 33 -20.24 2.86 19.69
N TYR A 34 -19.20 3.29 18.97
CA TYR A 34 -19.02 4.68 18.55
C TYR A 34 -18.98 4.87 17.03
N ASP A 35 -19.08 3.79 16.26
CA ASP A 35 -18.99 3.78 14.79
C ASP A 35 -17.69 4.43 14.31
N LEU A 36 -16.55 4.02 14.90
CA LEU A 36 -15.26 4.68 14.68
C LEU A 36 -14.83 4.66 13.22
N GLY A 37 -15.18 3.62 12.46
CA GLY A 37 -14.89 3.51 11.04
C GLY A 37 -15.53 4.57 10.14
N SER A 38 -16.53 5.31 10.63
CA SER A 38 -17.11 6.46 9.91
C SER A 38 -16.51 7.81 10.32
N LEU A 39 -15.65 7.82 11.35
CA LEU A 39 -15.11 9.04 11.94
C LEU A 39 -13.71 9.38 11.41
N PRO A 40 -13.40 10.67 11.20
CA PRO A 40 -12.02 11.10 10.98
C PRO A 40 -11.15 10.88 12.22
N PRO A 41 -9.81 10.79 12.08
CA PRO A 41 -8.89 10.56 13.19
C PRO A 41 -9.05 11.51 14.38
N ALA A 42 -9.31 12.81 14.15
CA ALA A 42 -9.53 13.78 15.23
C ALA A 42 -10.78 13.48 16.08
N TYR A 43 -11.81 12.90 15.47
CA TYR A 43 -13.03 12.49 16.18
C TYR A 43 -12.82 11.16 16.91
N ILE A 44 -12.09 10.21 16.32
CA ILE A 44 -11.67 9.00 17.02
C ILE A 44 -10.85 9.37 18.27
N ALA A 45 -9.88 10.27 18.15
CA ALA A 45 -9.10 10.78 19.28
C ALA A 45 -10.00 11.43 20.36
N THR A 46 -11.04 12.16 19.95
CA THR A 46 -12.03 12.73 20.90
C THR A 46 -12.76 11.65 21.68
N VAL A 47 -13.18 10.57 21.02
CA VAL A 47 -13.85 9.42 21.68
C VAL A 47 -12.89 8.72 22.65
N LEU A 48 -11.64 8.50 22.23
CA LEU A 48 -10.63 7.84 23.06
C LEU A 48 -10.28 8.67 24.30
N MET A 49 -10.09 9.98 24.14
CA MET A 49 -9.84 10.88 25.27
C MET A 49 -11.02 10.99 26.25
N SER A 50 -12.22 10.58 25.85
CA SER A 50 -13.36 10.50 26.78
C SER A 50 -13.46 9.18 27.55
N GLN A 51 -12.59 8.20 27.25
CA GLN A 51 -12.58 6.90 27.93
C GLN A 51 -11.74 6.93 29.21
N PRO A 52 -11.99 6.02 30.18
CA PRO A 52 -11.26 5.97 31.44
C PRO A 52 -9.74 5.81 31.30
N ASP A 53 -9.26 5.15 30.24
CA ASP A 53 -7.82 4.99 30.01
C ASP A 53 -7.10 6.32 29.71
N ALA A 54 -7.84 7.38 29.34
CA ALA A 54 -7.29 8.73 29.17
C ALA A 54 -7.34 9.58 30.46
N ASP A 55 -7.75 9.04 31.60
CA ASP A 55 -7.89 9.80 32.85
C ASP A 55 -6.58 10.46 33.32
N TRP A 56 -5.43 9.95 32.86
CA TRP A 56 -4.10 10.53 33.13
C TRP A 56 -3.96 11.97 32.61
N MET A 57 -4.75 12.36 31.59
CA MET A 57 -4.75 13.71 31.02
C MET A 57 -5.40 14.74 31.95
N ASN A 58 -6.19 14.28 32.93
CA ASN A 58 -6.91 15.19 33.83
C ASN A 58 -5.95 16.03 34.67
N GLY A 59 -6.01 17.35 34.51
CA GLY A 59 -5.18 18.31 35.24
C GLY A 59 -3.77 18.51 34.66
N GLN A 60 -3.45 17.87 33.53
CA GLN A 60 -2.26 18.15 32.74
C GLN A 60 -2.48 19.37 31.85
N SER A 61 -1.39 20.03 31.43
CA SER A 61 -1.46 21.05 30.39
C SER A 61 -1.52 20.40 29.00
N ASP A 62 -2.08 21.10 28.01
CA ASP A 62 -2.10 20.63 26.62
C ASP A 62 -0.69 20.31 26.10
N PHE A 63 0.32 21.08 26.53
CA PHE A 63 1.72 20.83 26.21
C PHE A 63 2.22 19.49 26.77
N ASP A 64 1.92 19.19 28.03
CA ASP A 64 2.33 17.95 28.70
C ASP A 64 1.63 16.73 28.09
N ILE A 65 0.35 16.88 27.72
CA ILE A 65 -0.41 15.82 27.05
C ILE A 65 0.20 15.52 25.69
N LEU A 66 0.39 16.52 24.83
CA LEU A 66 0.98 16.33 23.49
C LEU A 66 2.41 15.77 23.57
N SER A 67 3.21 16.23 24.54
CA SER A 67 4.56 15.70 24.76
C SER A 67 4.55 14.22 25.17
N THR A 68 3.59 13.82 26.00
CA THR A 68 3.42 12.43 26.42
C THR A 68 2.99 11.56 25.23
N VAL A 69 1.96 11.98 24.49
CA VAL A 69 1.47 11.28 23.28
C VAL A 69 2.60 11.12 22.26
N TYR A 70 3.39 12.17 22.02
CA TYR A 70 4.55 12.12 21.14
C TYR A 70 5.56 11.07 21.62
N SER A 71 5.92 11.09 22.91
CA SER A 71 6.91 10.14 23.43
C SER A 71 6.46 8.68 23.36
N SER A 72 5.16 8.42 23.50
CA SER A 72 4.57 7.09 23.33
C SER A 72 4.73 6.54 21.91
N ILE A 73 4.64 7.41 20.89
CA ILE A 73 4.68 7.04 19.48
C ILE A 73 6.10 7.03 18.91
N TYR A 74 6.87 8.09 19.15
CA TYR A 74 8.20 8.28 18.57
C TYR A 74 9.33 7.67 19.40
N GLN A 75 9.04 7.15 20.61
CA GLN A 75 10.02 6.58 21.54
C GLN A 75 11.17 7.55 21.90
N GLN A 76 10.90 8.86 21.82
CA GLN A 76 11.84 9.93 22.14
C GLN A 76 11.08 11.18 22.59
N PRO A 77 11.71 12.09 23.36
CA PRO A 77 11.05 13.34 23.75
C PRO A 77 10.76 14.23 22.52
N ALA A 78 9.65 14.95 22.58
CA ALA A 78 9.29 15.92 21.55
C ALA A 78 10.19 17.16 21.58
N ASP A 79 10.40 17.76 20.42
CA ASP A 79 10.89 19.14 20.34
C ASP A 79 9.81 20.10 20.87
N ALA A 80 10.18 21.01 21.77
CA ALA A 80 9.25 21.96 22.35
C ALA A 80 8.65 22.93 21.31
N ASP A 81 9.42 23.31 20.30
CA ASP A 81 8.95 24.19 19.22
C ASP A 81 7.91 23.48 18.35
N TYR A 82 8.09 22.17 18.12
CA TYR A 82 7.09 21.34 17.44
C TYR A 82 5.77 21.33 18.20
N ILE A 83 5.79 21.04 19.50
CA ILE A 83 4.56 21.02 20.33
C ILE A 83 3.90 22.41 20.37
N ASN A 84 4.67 23.47 20.53
CA ASN A 84 4.13 24.84 20.52
C ASN A 84 3.47 25.17 19.17
N SER A 85 4.05 24.75 18.04
CA SER A 85 3.45 24.96 16.71
C SER A 85 2.09 24.27 16.57
N LEU A 86 1.92 23.08 17.18
CA LEU A 86 0.64 22.39 17.20
C LEU A 86 -0.41 23.14 18.04
N LEU A 87 0.00 23.68 19.20
CA LEU A 87 -0.87 24.44 20.09
C LEU A 87 -1.32 25.77 19.47
N GLU A 88 -0.45 26.42 18.69
CA GLU A 88 -0.79 27.67 17.97
C GLU A 88 -1.92 27.48 16.94
N MET A 89 -2.14 26.26 16.43
CA MET A 89 -3.27 25.97 15.54
C MET A 89 -4.63 26.00 16.25
N GLY A 90 -4.67 25.90 17.59
CA GLY A 90 -5.89 26.07 18.38
C GLY A 90 -6.89 24.90 18.34
N HIS A 91 -6.49 23.74 17.82
CA HIS A 91 -7.35 22.56 17.68
C HIS A 91 -6.76 21.34 18.41
N PHE A 92 -6.87 21.32 19.75
CA PHE A 92 -6.21 20.33 20.60
C PHE A 92 -6.45 18.86 20.19
N ASN A 93 -7.72 18.45 19.98
CA ASN A 93 -8.02 17.06 19.60
C ASN A 93 -7.43 16.69 18.23
N ALA A 94 -7.38 17.65 17.29
CA ALA A 94 -6.73 17.45 16.00
C ALA A 94 -5.21 17.37 16.16
N ALA A 95 -4.61 18.15 17.06
CA ALA A 95 -3.19 18.06 17.38
C ALA A 95 -2.82 16.69 17.96
N VAL A 96 -3.60 16.16 18.91
CA VAL A 96 -3.39 14.81 19.46
C VAL A 96 -3.43 13.76 18.35
N ALA A 97 -4.44 13.81 17.48
CA ALA A 97 -4.54 12.88 16.36
C ALA A 97 -3.37 13.04 15.36
N SER A 98 -2.95 14.27 15.07
CA SER A 98 -1.87 14.55 14.11
C SER A 98 -0.54 14.00 14.59
N VAL A 99 -0.20 14.15 15.88
CA VAL A 99 1.03 13.57 16.44
C VAL A 99 1.15 12.07 16.13
N VAL A 100 0.06 11.33 16.28
CA VAL A 100 0.02 9.89 15.99
C VAL A 100 0.00 9.63 14.49
N MET A 101 -0.92 10.29 13.78
CA MET A 101 -1.21 10.00 12.37
C MET A 101 -0.12 10.47 11.42
N ASP A 102 0.71 11.45 11.80
CA ASP A 102 1.83 11.91 11.00
C ASP A 102 2.95 10.85 10.93
N LEU A 103 3.18 10.10 12.02
CA LEU A 103 4.11 8.96 11.98
C LEU A 103 3.47 7.75 11.30
N PHE A 104 2.23 7.43 11.67
CA PHE A 104 1.50 6.29 11.08
C PHE A 104 1.42 6.42 9.55
N ASN A 105 1.10 7.61 9.04
CA ASN A 105 1.05 7.92 7.61
C ASN A 105 2.34 8.56 7.09
N TYR A 106 3.48 8.35 7.75
CA TYR A 106 4.74 8.89 7.26
C TYR A 106 5.07 8.27 5.91
N LEU A 107 5.25 9.12 4.90
CA LEU A 107 5.55 8.69 3.54
C LEU A 107 7.00 9.02 3.12
N GLY A 108 7.81 9.68 3.95
CA GLY A 108 9.15 10.14 3.54
C GLY A 108 10.22 9.03 3.54
N ASP A 109 11.48 9.43 3.43
CA ASP A 109 12.67 8.57 3.36
C ASP A 109 13.63 8.76 4.55
N ASP A 110 13.24 9.53 5.58
CA ASP A 110 14.08 9.71 6.77
C ASP A 110 14.25 8.37 7.52
N PRO A 111 15.48 7.85 7.67
CA PRO A 111 15.69 6.54 8.25
C PRO A 111 15.25 6.42 9.72
N ALA A 112 15.28 7.52 10.48
CA ALA A 112 14.88 7.51 11.89
C ALA A 112 13.35 7.47 12.00
N LEU A 113 12.64 8.27 11.20
CA LEU A 113 11.17 8.23 11.14
C LEU A 113 10.66 6.89 10.61
N LEU A 114 11.32 6.32 9.59
CA LEU A 114 10.98 4.98 9.09
C LEU A 114 11.14 3.89 10.15
N ALA A 115 12.23 3.94 10.93
CA ALA A 115 12.44 2.98 12.03
C ALA A 115 11.39 3.13 13.16
N GLN A 116 10.99 4.38 13.47
CA GLN A 116 9.93 4.67 14.43
C GLN A 116 8.57 4.21 13.93
N GLN A 117 8.24 4.46 12.66
CA GLN A 117 7.01 4.00 12.03
C GLN A 117 6.95 2.46 12.02
N GLN A 118 8.05 1.78 11.66
CA GLN A 118 8.12 0.32 11.70
C GLN A 118 7.90 -0.22 13.12
N THR A 119 8.40 0.48 14.15
CA THR A 119 8.17 0.10 15.55
C THR A 119 6.69 0.24 15.92
N LEU A 120 6.04 1.33 15.51
CA LEU A 120 4.60 1.54 15.72
C LEU A 120 3.77 0.46 15.00
N GLU A 121 4.12 0.14 13.76
CA GLU A 121 3.45 -0.91 12.97
C GLU A 121 3.55 -2.27 13.63
N GLN A 122 4.74 -2.65 14.09
CA GLN A 122 4.91 -3.90 14.83
C GLN A 122 4.02 -3.94 16.09
N GLN A 123 3.93 -2.84 16.83
CA GLN A 123 3.08 -2.78 18.03
C GLN A 123 1.58 -2.89 17.70
N ILE A 124 1.16 -2.35 16.55
CA ILE A 124 -0.22 -2.47 16.07
C ILE A 124 -0.48 -3.91 15.62
N ASP A 125 0.42 -4.49 14.85
CA ASP A 125 0.27 -5.86 14.33
C ASP A 125 0.27 -6.88 15.48
N ASP A 126 1.15 -6.73 16.48
CA ASP A 126 1.16 -7.55 17.71
C ASP A 126 -0.19 -7.50 18.46
N ALA A 127 -0.89 -6.37 18.39
CA ALA A 127 -2.18 -6.17 19.05
C ALA A 127 -3.38 -6.72 18.24
N LEU A 128 -3.27 -6.68 16.91
CA LEU A 128 -4.33 -7.08 15.99
C LEU A 128 -4.27 -8.57 15.62
N PHE A 129 -3.08 -9.16 15.61
CA PHE A 129 -2.84 -10.52 15.12
C PHE A 129 -2.25 -11.39 16.23
N PRO A 130 -3.09 -12.15 16.96
CA PRO A 130 -2.63 -13.06 18.00
C PRO A 130 -1.76 -14.21 17.49
N ASN A 131 -1.88 -14.55 16.20
CA ASN A 131 -0.99 -15.48 15.51
C ASN A 131 -0.09 -14.68 14.57
N ASP A 132 1.15 -15.15 14.37
CA ASP A 132 2.01 -14.58 13.34
C ASP A 132 1.31 -14.74 11.98
N LEU A 133 1.23 -13.65 11.21
CA LEU A 133 0.65 -13.72 9.87
C LEU A 133 1.54 -14.55 8.94
N PRO A 134 0.96 -15.40 8.08
CA PRO A 134 1.73 -16.16 7.09
C PRO A 134 2.20 -15.25 5.94
N GLY A 135 2.96 -15.78 4.99
CA GLY A 135 3.44 -14.99 3.82
C GLY A 135 2.33 -14.32 3.02
N SER A 136 2.67 -13.23 2.33
CA SER A 136 1.75 -12.34 1.57
C SER A 136 0.82 -13.10 0.62
N LEU A 137 1.30 -14.17 -0.03
CA LEU A 137 0.49 -15.06 -0.87
C LEU A 137 -0.84 -15.46 -0.21
N TYR A 138 -0.80 -15.94 1.03
CA TYR A 138 -1.99 -16.43 1.74
C TYR A 138 -2.89 -15.27 2.19
N GLN A 139 -2.28 -14.16 2.62
CA GLN A 139 -3.00 -12.95 2.99
C GLN A 139 -3.79 -12.39 1.80
N GLU A 140 -3.15 -12.27 0.64
CA GLU A 140 -3.75 -11.78 -0.60
C GLU A 140 -4.83 -12.70 -1.15
N GLN A 141 -4.67 -14.02 -1.05
CA GLN A 141 -5.70 -14.97 -1.44
C GLN A 141 -6.98 -14.77 -0.63
N VAL A 142 -6.88 -14.59 0.69
CA VAL A 142 -8.06 -14.35 1.52
C VAL A 142 -8.65 -12.96 1.24
N ALA A 143 -7.83 -11.91 1.16
CA ALA A 143 -8.28 -10.56 0.85
C ALA A 143 -9.02 -10.50 -0.50
N ALA A 144 -8.53 -11.21 -1.53
CA ALA A 144 -9.20 -11.31 -2.82
C ALA A 144 -10.63 -11.87 -2.72
N VAL A 145 -10.87 -12.85 -1.84
CA VAL A 145 -12.21 -13.43 -1.63
C VAL A 145 -13.16 -12.44 -0.94
N PHE A 146 -12.66 -11.65 0.02
CA PHE A 146 -13.43 -10.58 0.66
C PHE A 146 -13.79 -9.45 -0.32
N LEU A 147 -12.91 -9.15 -1.27
CA LEU A 147 -13.20 -8.19 -2.33
C LEU A 147 -14.16 -8.77 -3.37
N ALA A 148 -14.02 -10.05 -3.72
CA ALA A 148 -14.81 -10.69 -4.77
C ALA A 148 -16.26 -11.01 -4.36
N VAL A 149 -16.52 -11.26 -3.07
CA VAL A 149 -17.84 -11.73 -2.60
C VAL A 149 -18.58 -10.65 -1.79
N PRO A 150 -18.18 -10.29 -0.56
CA PRO A 150 -18.82 -9.22 0.22
C PRO A 150 -18.43 -7.80 -0.21
N GLU A 151 -17.58 -7.65 -1.24
CA GLU A 151 -17.16 -6.35 -1.81
C GLU A 151 -16.63 -5.37 -0.76
N ARG A 152 -15.83 -5.86 0.19
CA ARG A 152 -15.27 -5.03 1.26
C ARG A 152 -13.82 -5.35 1.62
N ALA A 153 -13.22 -4.35 2.27
CA ALA A 153 -12.07 -4.44 3.16
C ALA A 153 -12.02 -5.74 3.98
N ILE A 154 -10.96 -6.55 3.97
CA ILE A 154 -10.77 -7.58 5.01
C ILE A 154 -10.55 -6.92 6.38
N ASP A 155 -10.98 -7.59 7.45
CA ASP A 155 -10.72 -7.20 8.84
C ASP A 155 -9.60 -8.06 9.46
N ALA A 156 -8.95 -7.58 10.52
CA ALA A 156 -7.81 -8.24 11.13
C ALA A 156 -8.10 -9.66 11.62
N GLY A 157 -9.27 -9.88 12.22
CA GLY A 157 -9.65 -11.19 12.74
C GLY A 157 -9.86 -12.22 11.62
N SER A 158 -10.51 -11.80 10.53
CA SER A 158 -10.67 -12.64 9.33
C SER A 158 -9.32 -12.90 8.65
N LEU A 159 -8.48 -11.88 8.53
CA LEU A 159 -7.14 -12.03 7.94
C LEU A 159 -6.30 -13.03 8.74
N ASP A 160 -6.21 -12.87 10.06
CA ASP A 160 -5.46 -13.74 10.96
C ASP A 160 -5.90 -15.20 10.83
N HIS A 161 -7.21 -15.44 10.96
CA HIS A 161 -7.76 -16.80 11.01
C HIS A 161 -7.65 -17.52 9.66
N TRP A 162 -8.14 -16.90 8.60
CA TRP A 162 -8.28 -17.58 7.31
C TRP A 162 -6.95 -17.72 6.58
N SER A 163 -6.06 -16.74 6.68
CA SER A 163 -4.74 -16.85 6.04
C SER A 163 -3.91 -17.94 6.70
N ASN A 164 -3.92 -18.04 8.04
CA ASN A 164 -3.23 -19.11 8.76
C ASN A 164 -3.83 -20.49 8.49
N THR A 165 -5.16 -20.59 8.36
CA THR A 165 -5.85 -21.84 7.99
C THR A 165 -5.43 -22.33 6.60
N LEU A 166 -5.24 -21.40 5.66
CA LEU A 166 -4.77 -21.72 4.31
C LEU A 166 -3.28 -22.09 4.31
N ALA A 167 -2.45 -21.34 5.06
CA ALA A 167 -1.01 -21.57 5.16
C ALA A 167 -0.65 -22.89 5.85
N SER A 168 -1.44 -23.32 6.83
CA SER A 168 -1.25 -24.60 7.52
C SER A 168 -1.59 -25.81 6.65
N GLY A 169 -2.31 -25.60 5.54
CA GLY A 169 -2.83 -26.66 4.68
C GLY A 169 -4.05 -27.40 5.27
N GLU A 170 -4.66 -26.87 6.34
CA GLU A 170 -5.91 -27.40 6.90
C GLU A 170 -7.05 -27.33 5.88
N MET A 171 -7.09 -26.26 5.09
CA MET A 171 -7.96 -26.11 3.93
C MET A 171 -7.15 -25.75 2.69
N ASN A 172 -7.58 -26.25 1.53
CA ASN A 172 -7.17 -25.67 0.25
C ASN A 172 -8.04 -24.45 -0.09
N TYR A 173 -7.67 -23.71 -1.14
CA TYR A 173 -8.33 -22.46 -1.51
C TYR A 173 -9.83 -22.63 -1.82
N HIS A 174 -10.22 -23.69 -2.54
CA HIS A 174 -11.63 -24.03 -2.81
C HIS A 174 -12.42 -24.26 -1.52
N GLN A 175 -11.87 -25.04 -0.59
CA GLN A 175 -12.50 -25.35 0.69
C GLN A 175 -12.67 -24.10 1.56
N LEU A 176 -11.66 -23.23 1.59
CA LEU A 176 -11.72 -21.96 2.31
C LEU A 176 -12.82 -21.06 1.75
N ILE A 177 -12.93 -20.94 0.43
CA ILE A 177 -14.01 -20.16 -0.20
C ILE A 177 -15.37 -20.77 0.14
N GLY A 178 -15.51 -22.10 0.09
CA GLY A 178 -16.75 -22.77 0.49
C GLY A 178 -17.13 -22.52 1.95
N ALA A 179 -16.15 -22.50 2.86
CA ALA A 179 -16.37 -22.18 4.27
C ALA A 179 -16.78 -20.71 4.47
N LEU A 180 -16.12 -19.78 3.78
CA LEU A 180 -16.46 -18.36 3.79
C LEU A 180 -17.86 -18.11 3.25
N LEU A 181 -18.23 -18.72 2.12
CA LEU A 181 -19.57 -18.62 1.52
C LEU A 181 -20.65 -19.09 2.48
N ALA A 182 -20.36 -20.05 3.38
CA ALA A 182 -21.31 -20.52 4.39
C ALA A 182 -21.48 -19.57 5.59
N THR A 183 -20.66 -18.52 5.71
CA THR A 183 -20.77 -17.56 6.82
C THR A 183 -22.00 -16.65 6.67
N PRO A 184 -22.61 -16.18 7.78
CA PRO A 184 -23.77 -15.30 7.71
C PRO A 184 -23.54 -14.00 6.92
N GLU A 185 -22.32 -13.44 6.99
CA GLU A 185 -21.98 -12.24 6.24
C GLU A 185 -22.01 -12.47 4.73
N PHE A 186 -21.36 -13.54 4.27
CA PHE A 186 -21.31 -13.85 2.84
C PHE A 186 -22.71 -14.21 2.33
N GLN A 187 -23.48 -14.97 3.09
CA GLN A 187 -24.88 -15.29 2.79
C GLN A 187 -25.76 -14.04 2.74
N GLN A 188 -25.51 -13.03 3.60
CA GLN A 188 -26.24 -11.76 3.54
C GLN A 188 -25.94 -10.97 2.26
N GLN A 189 -24.70 -11.02 1.77
CA GLN A 189 -24.34 -10.33 0.53
C GLN A 189 -24.90 -11.05 -0.71
N ILE A 190 -24.70 -12.37 -0.81
CA ILE A 190 -25.07 -13.12 -2.03
C ILE A 190 -26.53 -13.56 -2.04
N GLY A 191 -27.17 -13.68 -0.88
CA GLY A 191 -28.56 -14.13 -0.77
C GLY A 191 -28.84 -15.41 -1.57
N ASP A 192 -29.89 -15.38 -2.39
CA ASP A 192 -30.31 -16.47 -3.28
C ASP A 192 -29.70 -16.36 -4.71
N LEU A 193 -28.62 -15.59 -4.90
CA LEU A 193 -27.97 -15.47 -6.22
C LEU A 193 -27.49 -16.84 -6.71
N GLN A 194 -27.82 -17.18 -7.95
CA GLN A 194 -27.45 -18.44 -8.60
C GLN A 194 -27.16 -18.24 -10.09
N GLY A 195 -26.46 -19.21 -10.69
CA GLY A 195 -26.14 -19.23 -12.12
C GLY A 195 -25.51 -17.92 -12.59
N ASP A 196 -26.02 -17.36 -13.69
CA ASP A 196 -25.52 -16.12 -14.29
C ASP A 196 -25.53 -14.94 -13.33
N ALA A 197 -26.51 -14.83 -12.43
CA ALA A 197 -26.58 -13.71 -11.49
C ALA A 197 -25.45 -13.78 -10.44
N PHE A 198 -25.11 -14.98 -9.98
CA PHE A 198 -23.97 -15.19 -9.09
C PHE A 198 -22.64 -14.92 -9.83
N ILE A 199 -22.46 -15.49 -11.03
CA ILE A 199 -21.25 -15.25 -11.84
C ILE A 199 -21.07 -13.76 -12.11
N GLN A 200 -22.16 -13.06 -12.46
CA GLN A 200 -22.15 -11.64 -12.75
C GLN A 200 -21.72 -10.79 -11.54
N HIS A 201 -22.17 -11.16 -10.34
CA HIS A 201 -21.79 -10.53 -9.07
C HIS A 201 -20.28 -10.61 -8.85
N ILE A 202 -19.73 -11.84 -8.90
CA ILE A 202 -18.29 -12.07 -8.70
C ILE A 202 -17.46 -11.40 -9.79
N TYR A 203 -17.86 -11.55 -11.05
CA TYR A 203 -17.13 -10.99 -12.18
C TYR A 203 -17.08 -9.45 -12.11
N GLN A 204 -18.20 -8.81 -11.77
CA GLN A 204 -18.26 -7.36 -11.60
C GLN A 204 -17.35 -6.87 -10.46
N ALA A 205 -17.30 -7.60 -9.34
CA ALA A 205 -16.44 -7.27 -8.22
C ALA A 205 -14.94 -7.43 -8.56
N VAL A 206 -14.58 -8.48 -9.30
CA VAL A 206 -13.17 -8.79 -9.63
C VAL A 206 -12.66 -7.97 -10.83
N HIS A 207 -13.45 -7.82 -11.90
CA HIS A 207 -13.04 -7.11 -13.12
C HIS A 207 -13.47 -5.63 -13.13
N GLY A 208 -14.27 -5.15 -12.18
CA GLY A 208 -14.80 -3.79 -12.18
C GLY A 208 -15.82 -3.51 -13.30
N ARG A 209 -16.21 -4.51 -14.09
CA ARG A 209 -17.21 -4.39 -15.16
C ARG A 209 -18.03 -5.64 -15.34
N ALA A 210 -19.15 -5.52 -16.05
CA ALA A 210 -20.02 -6.64 -16.29
C ALA A 210 -19.39 -7.65 -17.28
N ALA A 211 -19.54 -8.95 -16.99
CA ALA A 211 -19.24 -10.00 -17.94
C ALA A 211 -20.15 -9.91 -19.17
N ASN A 212 -19.59 -10.14 -20.36
CA ASN A 212 -20.39 -10.36 -21.57
C ASN A 212 -20.86 -11.82 -21.68
N ALA A 213 -21.65 -12.13 -22.71
CA ALA A 213 -22.25 -13.45 -22.87
C ALA A 213 -21.22 -14.57 -23.03
N GLU A 214 -20.10 -14.29 -23.72
CA GLU A 214 -18.98 -15.21 -23.92
C GLU A 214 -18.23 -15.47 -22.61
N GLN A 215 -17.95 -14.42 -21.83
CA GLN A 215 -17.27 -14.50 -20.54
C GLN A 215 -18.14 -15.26 -19.51
N LEU A 216 -19.45 -14.98 -19.46
CA LEU A 216 -20.37 -15.75 -18.63
C LEU A 216 -20.39 -17.24 -19.01
N ALA A 217 -20.33 -17.55 -20.30
CA ALA A 217 -20.36 -18.94 -20.77
C ALA A 217 -19.19 -19.76 -20.23
N VAL A 218 -17.99 -19.17 -20.11
CA VAL A 218 -16.82 -19.84 -19.53
C VAL A 218 -17.11 -20.32 -18.11
N TYR A 219 -17.64 -19.43 -17.25
CA TYR A 219 -17.87 -19.78 -15.84
C TYR A 219 -19.13 -20.64 -15.63
N ARG A 220 -20.11 -20.62 -16.56
CA ARG A 220 -21.26 -21.55 -16.52
C ARG A 220 -20.84 -23.02 -16.64
N GLU A 221 -19.74 -23.31 -17.34
CA GLU A 221 -19.23 -24.68 -17.48
C GLU A 221 -18.81 -25.31 -16.14
N LEU A 222 -18.61 -24.48 -15.09
CA LEU A 222 -18.29 -24.91 -13.74
C LEU A 222 -19.52 -25.42 -12.95
N GLY A 223 -20.74 -25.26 -13.48
CA GLY A 223 -21.98 -25.71 -12.85
C GLY A 223 -22.40 -24.85 -11.65
N ASP A 224 -22.95 -25.49 -10.61
CA ASP A 224 -23.48 -24.80 -9.41
C ASP A 224 -22.45 -24.71 -8.26
N ASP A 225 -21.18 -25.06 -8.51
CA ASP A 225 -20.11 -24.95 -7.50
C ASP A 225 -19.67 -23.49 -7.36
N GLN A 226 -20.38 -22.76 -6.49
CA GLN A 226 -20.13 -21.35 -6.21
C GLN A 226 -18.69 -21.09 -5.73
N ALA A 227 -18.10 -22.01 -4.97
CA ALA A 227 -16.73 -21.84 -4.49
C ALA A 227 -15.72 -21.95 -5.64
N LEU A 228 -15.94 -22.89 -6.57
CA LEU A 228 -15.12 -23.02 -7.77
C LEU A 228 -15.28 -21.82 -8.71
N ILE A 229 -16.50 -21.28 -8.86
CA ILE A 229 -16.74 -20.07 -9.65
C ILE A 229 -15.95 -18.88 -9.08
N VAL A 230 -16.05 -18.63 -7.78
CA VAL A 230 -15.30 -17.54 -7.11
C VAL A 230 -13.81 -17.72 -7.30
N GLN A 231 -13.29 -18.92 -7.01
CA GLN A 231 -11.89 -19.25 -7.21
C GLN A 231 -11.45 -18.95 -8.64
N ARG A 232 -12.20 -19.44 -9.61
CA ARG A 232 -11.81 -19.38 -11.02
C ARG A 232 -11.81 -17.96 -11.56
N VAL A 233 -12.83 -17.16 -11.25
CA VAL A 233 -12.88 -15.75 -11.67
C VAL A 233 -11.69 -14.96 -11.10
N VAL A 234 -11.35 -15.17 -9.83
CA VAL A 234 -10.20 -14.51 -9.19
C VAL A 234 -8.88 -14.95 -9.80
N GLU A 235 -8.68 -16.26 -9.98
CA GLU A 235 -7.44 -16.81 -10.54
C GLU A 235 -7.25 -16.44 -12.02
N ASP A 236 -8.32 -16.44 -12.83
CA ASP A 236 -8.24 -16.09 -14.25
C ASP A 236 -7.83 -14.62 -14.46
N LEU A 237 -8.27 -13.68 -13.61
CA LEU A 237 -7.81 -12.30 -13.70
C LEU A 237 -6.37 -12.15 -13.17
N ARG A 238 -6.09 -12.68 -11.97
CA ARG A 238 -4.79 -12.51 -11.31
C ARG A 238 -3.65 -13.19 -12.07
N GLY A 239 -3.92 -14.35 -12.66
CA GLY A 239 -2.95 -15.17 -13.39
C GLY A 239 -3.00 -15.00 -14.91
N ALA A 240 -3.64 -13.95 -15.42
CA ALA A 240 -3.73 -13.72 -16.86
C ALA A 240 -2.32 -13.46 -17.44
N ASP A 241 -1.87 -14.37 -18.31
CA ASP A 241 -0.60 -14.23 -19.03
C ASP A 241 -0.80 -13.38 -20.29
N SER A 242 -0.09 -12.24 -20.37
CA SER A 242 -0.17 -11.30 -21.52
C SER A 242 -1.60 -10.87 -21.89
N PRO A 243 -2.40 -10.36 -20.94
CA PRO A 243 -3.77 -9.93 -21.20
C PRO A 243 -3.82 -8.78 -22.21
N ASP A 244 -4.99 -8.58 -22.83
CA ASP A 244 -5.24 -7.34 -23.55
C ASP A 244 -5.18 -6.12 -22.61
N ALA A 245 -5.07 -4.92 -23.18
CA ALA A 245 -4.89 -3.71 -22.39
C ALA A 245 -6.04 -3.43 -21.41
N VAL A 246 -7.27 -3.89 -21.69
CA VAL A 246 -8.39 -3.72 -20.76
C VAL A 246 -8.20 -4.65 -19.57
N THR A 247 -8.01 -5.95 -19.83
CA THR A 247 -7.85 -6.94 -18.75
C THR A 247 -6.57 -6.72 -17.94
N GLN A 248 -5.50 -6.21 -18.56
CA GLN A 248 -4.31 -5.80 -17.81
C GLN A 248 -4.60 -4.67 -16.82
N HIS A 249 -5.39 -3.67 -17.24
CA HIS A 249 -5.79 -2.59 -16.34
C HIS A 249 -6.66 -3.11 -15.18
N GLU A 250 -7.60 -4.01 -15.46
CA GLU A 250 -8.43 -4.67 -14.45
C GLU A 250 -7.57 -5.47 -13.46
N GLN A 251 -6.54 -6.18 -13.94
CA GLN A 251 -5.61 -6.94 -13.13
C GLN A 251 -4.84 -6.03 -12.16
N TRP A 252 -4.34 -4.89 -12.64
CA TRP A 252 -3.68 -3.89 -11.81
C TRP A 252 -4.63 -3.24 -10.79
N GLN A 253 -5.87 -2.94 -11.19
CA GLN A 253 -6.89 -2.41 -10.29
C GLN A 253 -7.19 -3.39 -9.15
N PHE A 254 -7.46 -4.65 -9.49
CA PHE A 254 -7.78 -5.66 -8.48
C PHE A 254 -6.59 -5.97 -7.57
N ALA A 255 -5.35 -6.02 -8.11
CA ALA A 255 -4.14 -6.15 -7.30
C ALA A 255 -3.98 -4.98 -6.32
N ARG A 256 -4.25 -3.74 -6.77
CA ARG A 256 -4.25 -2.56 -5.89
C ARG A 256 -5.33 -2.63 -4.82
N ASP A 257 -6.53 -3.10 -5.16
CA ASP A 257 -7.62 -3.24 -4.18
C ASP A 257 -7.28 -4.28 -3.11
N ILE A 258 -6.63 -5.39 -3.49
CA ILE A 258 -6.05 -6.36 -2.55
C ILE A 258 -5.02 -5.68 -1.65
N GLY A 259 -4.07 -4.95 -2.21
CA GLY A 259 -3.03 -4.26 -1.43
C GLY A 259 -3.60 -3.21 -0.47
N ASN A 260 -4.62 -2.45 -0.91
CA ASN A 260 -5.35 -1.50 -0.06
C ASN A 260 -6.10 -2.24 1.06
N SER A 261 -6.73 -3.37 0.76
CA SER A 261 -7.39 -4.21 1.75
C SER A 261 -6.44 -4.70 2.83
N LEU A 262 -5.19 -4.97 2.46
CA LEU A 262 -4.11 -5.41 3.35
C LEU A 262 -3.30 -4.24 3.94
N THR A 263 -3.68 -2.99 3.65
CA THR A 263 -3.01 -1.78 4.15
C THR A 263 -1.54 -1.70 3.76
N TYR A 264 -1.15 -2.17 2.59
CA TYR A 264 0.22 -2.05 2.10
C TYR A 264 0.63 -0.58 1.90
N LYS A 265 1.89 -0.26 2.23
CA LYS A 265 2.42 1.10 2.13
C LYS A 265 2.49 1.57 0.69
N SER A 266 2.04 2.80 0.47
CA SER A 266 2.13 3.47 -0.83
C SER A 266 3.47 4.17 -1.07
N THR A 267 4.35 4.24 -0.05
CA THR A 267 5.74 4.66 -0.24
C THR A 267 6.71 3.58 0.23
N ALA A 268 7.73 3.30 -0.59
CA ALA A 268 8.72 2.30 -0.27
C ALA A 268 10.14 2.71 -0.68
N SER A 269 11.11 2.33 0.15
CA SER A 269 12.52 2.24 -0.24
C SER A 269 12.78 0.81 -0.72
N LEU A 270 13.19 0.67 -1.97
CA LEU A 270 13.30 -0.59 -2.69
C LEU A 270 14.72 -0.77 -3.22
N SER A 271 15.06 -2.01 -3.55
CA SER A 271 16.32 -2.39 -4.20
C SER A 271 16.07 -3.37 -5.34
N THR A 272 17.11 -3.64 -6.13
CA THR A 272 17.08 -4.71 -7.14
C THR A 272 17.01 -6.08 -6.48
N SER A 273 16.14 -6.97 -6.98
CA SER A 273 16.14 -8.39 -6.62
C SER A 273 17.33 -9.13 -7.24
N GLU A 274 17.72 -10.27 -6.67
CA GLU A 274 18.92 -11.03 -7.09
C GLU A 274 18.87 -11.46 -8.56
N ASP A 275 17.71 -11.93 -9.02
CA ASP A 275 17.48 -12.43 -10.39
C ASP A 275 16.80 -11.39 -11.30
N GLY A 276 16.46 -10.20 -10.77
CA GLY A 276 15.58 -9.23 -11.42
C GLY A 276 14.10 -9.63 -11.43
N GLY A 277 13.27 -8.78 -12.04
CA GLY A 277 11.81 -8.91 -12.02
C GLY A 277 11.21 -7.89 -11.05
N ASN A 278 10.29 -8.32 -10.19
CA ASN A 278 9.72 -7.43 -9.18
C ASN A 278 10.82 -6.89 -8.25
N ALA A 279 10.65 -5.64 -7.81
CA ALA A 279 11.58 -4.98 -6.89
C ALA A 279 11.65 -5.71 -5.54
N TYR A 280 12.73 -5.51 -4.79
CA TYR A 280 12.93 -6.10 -3.46
C TYR A 280 12.73 -5.06 -2.36
N GLY A 281 11.95 -5.37 -1.34
CA GLY A 281 11.66 -4.44 -0.23
C GLY A 281 10.84 -5.06 0.89
N THR A 282 10.34 -4.21 1.78
CA THR A 282 9.64 -4.60 3.01
C THR A 282 8.28 -3.91 3.15
N VAL A 283 7.45 -3.86 2.10
CA VAL A 283 6.17 -3.12 2.06
C VAL A 283 5.18 -3.68 3.09
N ASN A 284 5.33 -3.29 4.36
CA ASN A 284 4.63 -3.78 5.56
C ASN A 284 4.82 -5.28 5.89
N SER A 285 5.80 -5.93 5.28
CA SER A 285 6.11 -7.35 5.52
C SER A 285 7.15 -7.59 6.62
N HIS A 286 7.75 -6.53 7.17
CA HIS A 286 8.82 -6.55 8.18
C HIS A 286 10.09 -7.34 7.78
N SER A 287 10.10 -7.93 6.59
CA SER A 287 11.14 -8.82 6.08
C SER A 287 11.30 -8.63 4.57
N GLY A 288 12.55 -8.54 4.13
CA GLY A 288 12.85 -8.23 2.74
C GLY A 288 12.47 -9.39 1.82
N HIS A 289 11.72 -9.11 0.77
CA HIS A 289 11.37 -10.08 -0.26
C HIS A 289 11.11 -9.37 -1.60
N SER A 290 11.08 -10.15 -2.69
CA SER A 290 10.58 -9.64 -3.96
C SER A 290 9.10 -9.33 -3.82
N LEU A 291 8.70 -8.10 -4.14
CA LEU A 291 7.33 -7.65 -3.95
C LEU A 291 6.35 -8.47 -4.78
N SER A 292 5.17 -8.70 -4.24
CA SER A 292 4.04 -9.19 -4.98
C SER A 292 3.47 -8.14 -5.93
N ASP A 293 2.58 -8.58 -6.81
CA ASP A 293 1.81 -7.70 -7.67
C ASP A 293 0.93 -6.73 -6.87
N ALA A 294 0.36 -7.18 -5.74
CA ALA A 294 -0.49 -6.34 -4.89
C ALA A 294 0.33 -5.30 -4.09
N GLU A 295 1.50 -5.68 -3.59
CA GLU A 295 2.44 -4.74 -2.95
C GLU A 295 2.95 -3.69 -3.94
N THR A 296 3.24 -4.10 -5.18
CA THR A 296 3.67 -3.18 -6.23
C THR A 296 2.53 -2.24 -6.66
N ALA A 297 1.29 -2.74 -6.72
CA ALA A 297 0.16 -1.98 -7.25
C ALA A 297 -0.33 -0.83 -6.37
N VAL A 298 0.00 -0.83 -5.07
CA VAL A 298 -0.31 0.29 -4.17
C VAL A 298 0.72 1.41 -4.18
N LEU A 299 1.89 1.19 -4.80
CA LEU A 299 2.99 2.14 -4.76
C LEU A 299 2.62 3.44 -5.49
N TYR A 300 2.79 4.54 -4.77
CA TYR A 300 2.57 5.91 -5.23
C TYR A 300 3.88 6.70 -5.27
N ARG A 301 4.82 6.39 -4.36
CA ARG A 301 6.18 6.95 -4.35
C ARG A 301 7.21 5.86 -4.10
N VAL A 302 8.28 5.86 -4.87
CA VAL A 302 9.36 4.86 -4.74
C VAL A 302 10.72 5.54 -4.68
N PHE A 303 11.55 5.09 -3.75
CA PHE A 303 12.99 5.33 -3.71
C PHE A 303 13.68 4.01 -4.07
N LEU A 304 14.24 3.91 -5.26
CA LEU A 304 14.84 2.67 -5.79
C LEU A 304 16.36 2.75 -5.81
N ASP A 305 17.01 1.87 -5.05
CA ASP A 305 18.46 1.66 -5.11
C ASP A 305 18.80 0.64 -6.20
N ALA A 306 19.14 1.14 -7.39
CA ALA A 306 19.48 0.34 -8.57
C ALA A 306 20.95 -0.12 -8.54
N ASP A 307 21.27 -1.04 -7.63
CA ASP A 307 22.64 -1.49 -7.35
C ASP A 307 23.08 -2.75 -8.11
N ALA A 308 22.17 -3.44 -8.81
CA ALA A 308 22.50 -4.54 -9.71
C ALA A 308 22.05 -4.27 -11.17
N ALA A 309 22.76 -4.84 -12.13
CA ALA A 309 22.43 -4.75 -13.56
C ALA A 309 21.37 -5.80 -13.96
N VAL A 310 20.17 -5.65 -13.40
CA VAL A 310 19.02 -6.55 -13.58
C VAL A 310 17.77 -5.78 -13.99
N SER A 311 16.69 -6.47 -14.35
CA SER A 311 15.38 -5.84 -14.57
C SER A 311 14.68 -5.53 -13.26
N VAL A 312 13.99 -4.39 -13.20
CA VAL A 312 13.07 -3.99 -12.13
C VAL A 312 11.72 -3.66 -12.76
N ASP A 313 10.72 -4.50 -12.49
CA ASP A 313 9.36 -4.33 -12.97
C ASP A 313 8.53 -3.57 -11.92
N LEU A 314 8.04 -2.39 -12.31
CA LEU A 314 7.11 -1.56 -11.56
C LEU A 314 5.82 -1.33 -12.37
N SER A 315 5.54 -2.18 -13.36
CA SER A 315 4.38 -2.03 -14.25
C SER A 315 3.04 -2.16 -13.52
N TYR A 316 3.00 -2.90 -12.41
CA TYR A 316 1.85 -2.95 -11.51
C TYR A 316 1.62 -1.65 -10.74
N ALA A 317 2.65 -0.83 -10.50
CA ALA A 317 2.55 0.47 -9.83
C ALA A 317 1.96 1.52 -10.79
N TYR A 318 0.78 1.25 -11.34
CA TYR A 318 0.15 2.03 -12.40
C TYR A 318 -0.30 3.43 -11.96
N GLN A 319 -0.27 3.71 -10.64
CA GLN A 319 -0.52 5.04 -10.07
C GLN A 319 0.74 5.67 -9.47
N LEU A 320 1.92 5.13 -9.76
CA LEU A 320 3.18 5.68 -9.31
C LEU A 320 3.29 7.13 -9.76
N SER A 321 3.36 8.06 -8.82
CA SER A 321 3.50 9.48 -9.11
C SER A 321 4.94 9.95 -9.02
N SER A 322 5.77 9.29 -8.19
CA SER A 322 7.15 9.70 -7.96
C SER A 322 8.09 8.51 -7.91
N LEU A 323 9.20 8.60 -8.66
CA LEU A 323 10.27 7.62 -8.66
C LEU A 323 11.62 8.33 -8.50
N THR A 324 12.33 8.07 -7.41
CA THR A 324 13.73 8.46 -7.26
C THR A 324 14.61 7.23 -7.48
N VAL A 325 15.53 7.29 -8.45
CA VAL A 325 16.45 6.19 -8.77
C VAL A 325 17.86 6.53 -8.31
N ASN A 326 18.36 5.79 -7.33
CA ASN A 326 19.70 5.83 -6.79
C ASN A 326 20.56 4.67 -7.34
N GLY A 327 21.69 4.41 -6.70
CA GLY A 327 22.64 3.37 -7.09
C GLY A 327 23.55 3.78 -8.24
N SER A 328 24.25 2.80 -8.82
CA SER A 328 25.21 3.04 -9.91
C SER A 328 25.18 2.00 -11.04
N SER A 329 24.42 0.93 -10.88
CA SER A 329 24.36 -0.16 -11.85
C SER A 329 23.41 0.14 -13.00
N ALA A 330 23.62 -0.54 -14.14
CA ALA A 330 22.80 -0.40 -15.34
C ALA A 330 21.52 -1.26 -15.25
N ALA A 331 20.66 -0.98 -14.27
CA ALA A 331 19.37 -1.65 -14.13
C ALA A 331 18.41 -1.27 -15.28
N ASN A 332 17.49 -2.17 -15.62
CA ASN A 332 16.42 -1.93 -16.59
C ASN A 332 15.08 -1.81 -15.87
N ILE A 333 14.59 -0.58 -15.73
CA ILE A 333 13.37 -0.24 -14.99
C ILE A 333 12.21 -0.14 -15.98
N THR A 334 11.11 -0.83 -15.67
CA THR A 334 9.90 -0.82 -16.49
C THR A 334 8.74 -0.25 -15.69
N LEU A 335 8.12 0.81 -16.20
CA LEU A 335 6.87 1.38 -15.68
C LEU A 335 5.67 0.89 -16.49
N HIS A 336 4.46 1.23 -16.04
CA HIS A 336 3.23 0.80 -16.68
C HIS A 336 3.07 1.41 -18.08
N ASN A 337 2.75 0.61 -19.10
CA ASN A 337 2.54 1.12 -20.46
C ASN A 337 1.21 0.61 -21.02
N ASN A 338 0.13 1.30 -20.66
CA ASN A 338 -1.23 0.91 -21.02
C ASN A 338 -2.10 2.14 -21.25
N GLN A 339 -2.78 2.19 -22.40
CA GLN A 339 -3.61 3.33 -22.83
C GLN A 339 -4.82 3.63 -21.95
N TYR A 340 -5.21 2.71 -21.06
CA TYR A 340 -6.26 2.94 -20.06
C TYR A 340 -5.75 3.62 -18.80
N VAL A 341 -4.42 3.82 -18.69
CA VAL A 341 -3.75 4.47 -17.57
C VAL A 341 -2.93 5.65 -18.07
N ASN A 342 -3.39 6.87 -17.80
CA ASN A 342 -2.76 8.11 -18.28
C ASN A 342 -2.03 8.88 -17.16
N TYR A 343 -1.66 8.21 -16.07
CA TYR A 343 -0.80 8.81 -15.06
C TYR A 343 0.64 8.83 -15.57
N GLY A 344 1.29 9.99 -15.49
CA GLY A 344 2.72 10.12 -15.73
C GLY A 344 3.49 10.14 -14.41
N VAL A 345 4.80 9.92 -14.49
CA VAL A 345 5.66 9.79 -13.31
C VAL A 345 6.68 10.92 -13.25
N ASP A 346 6.79 11.55 -12.08
CA ASP A 346 7.89 12.47 -11.76
C ASP A 346 9.12 11.63 -11.34
N ILE A 347 10.09 11.54 -12.24
CA ILE A 347 11.29 10.71 -12.09
C ILE A 347 12.49 11.59 -11.77
N ILE A 348 13.17 11.30 -10.66
CA ILE A 348 14.47 11.87 -10.31
C ILE A 348 15.54 10.78 -10.50
N LEU A 349 16.46 10.99 -11.43
CA LEU A 349 17.58 10.09 -11.67
C LEU A 349 18.86 10.60 -11.00
N ASN A 350 19.28 9.92 -9.94
CA ASN A 350 20.63 10.04 -9.37
C ASN A 350 21.59 9.02 -10.02
N ASN A 351 21.08 7.99 -10.68
CA ASN A 351 21.83 7.01 -11.46
C ASN A 351 21.57 7.19 -12.97
N ALA A 352 22.55 7.73 -13.70
CA ALA A 352 22.43 7.94 -15.16
C ALA A 352 22.77 6.70 -16.01
N ASN A 353 23.03 5.54 -15.41
CA ASN A 353 23.36 4.31 -16.13
C ASN A 353 22.14 3.43 -16.45
N VAL A 354 20.98 3.72 -15.86
CA VAL A 354 19.78 2.90 -15.99
C VAL A 354 19.14 3.01 -17.37
N THR A 355 18.51 1.92 -17.80
CA THR A 355 17.49 1.96 -18.85
C THR A 355 16.14 2.17 -18.18
N LEU A 356 15.39 3.19 -18.59
CA LEU A 356 14.04 3.45 -18.12
C LEU A 356 13.05 3.33 -19.26
N ASN A 357 12.08 2.44 -19.11
CA ASN A 357 10.87 2.39 -19.94
C ASN A 357 9.76 3.10 -19.15
N GLY A 358 9.44 4.32 -19.59
CA GLY A 358 8.49 5.24 -18.97
C GLY A 358 7.04 4.78 -19.02
N ALA A 359 6.15 5.61 -18.50
CA ALA A 359 4.72 5.33 -18.45
C ALA A 359 4.01 5.64 -19.77
N TYR A 360 2.71 5.34 -19.87
CA TYR A 360 1.88 5.83 -20.99
C TYR A 360 1.42 7.30 -20.80
N GLY A 361 1.59 7.88 -19.60
CA GLY A 361 1.21 9.26 -19.28
C GLY A 361 2.35 10.27 -19.42
N ASP A 362 2.07 11.53 -19.08
CA ASP A 362 3.03 12.64 -19.20
C ASP A 362 4.20 12.50 -18.20
N ASP A 363 5.32 11.91 -18.61
CA ASP A 363 6.46 11.70 -17.73
C ASP A 363 7.36 12.94 -17.62
N THR A 364 7.85 13.21 -16.41
CA THR A 364 8.91 14.20 -16.19
C THR A 364 10.15 13.54 -15.64
N LEU A 365 11.18 13.41 -16.47
CA LEU A 365 12.48 12.90 -16.07
C LEU A 365 13.43 14.05 -15.75
N GLN A 366 13.93 14.09 -14.51
CA GLN A 366 14.98 14.99 -14.07
C GLN A 366 16.25 14.20 -13.74
N ILE A 367 17.29 14.39 -14.55
CA ILE A 367 18.64 13.96 -14.19
C ILE A 367 19.15 14.92 -13.12
N SER A 368 19.51 14.41 -11.95
CA SER A 368 19.98 15.23 -10.83
C SER A 368 21.46 15.60 -10.99
N ALA A 369 21.93 16.54 -10.18
CA ALA A 369 23.36 16.88 -10.10
C ALA A 369 24.21 15.77 -9.46
N LEU A 370 23.58 14.77 -8.82
CA LEU A 370 24.27 13.61 -8.24
C LEU A 370 24.64 12.58 -9.32
N ALA A 371 23.97 12.62 -10.47
CA ALA A 371 24.21 11.68 -11.56
C ALA A 371 25.55 11.94 -12.26
N GLN A 372 26.37 10.90 -12.37
CA GLN A 372 27.68 10.95 -13.03
C GLN A 372 27.50 10.88 -14.56
N LEU A 373 27.37 12.04 -15.21
CA LEU A 373 27.07 12.13 -16.65
C LEU A 373 28.24 11.87 -17.59
N ASN A 374 29.48 12.01 -17.11
CA ASN A 374 30.69 11.90 -17.93
C ASN A 374 30.90 10.50 -18.55
N ASP A 375 30.37 9.46 -17.91
CA ASP A 375 30.48 8.06 -18.36
C ASP A 375 29.11 7.36 -18.40
N ALA A 376 28.03 8.13 -18.42
CA ALA A 376 26.67 7.62 -18.36
C ALA A 376 26.29 6.80 -19.61
N SER A 377 25.67 5.64 -19.40
CA SER A 377 25.20 4.75 -20.48
C SER A 377 23.69 4.56 -20.52
N GLY A 378 22.92 5.35 -19.77
CA GLY A 378 21.48 5.19 -19.64
C GLY A 378 20.70 5.43 -20.94
N ASN A 379 19.52 4.83 -21.01
CA ASN A 379 18.58 4.99 -22.13
C ASN A 379 17.19 5.26 -21.57
N PHE A 380 16.50 6.28 -22.07
CA PHE A 380 15.22 6.74 -21.52
C PHE A 380 14.14 6.69 -22.62
N LEU A 381 13.26 5.71 -22.53
CA LEU A 381 12.12 5.53 -23.43
C LEU A 381 10.85 5.99 -22.72
N LEU A 382 10.46 7.26 -22.86
CA LEU A 382 9.30 7.84 -22.15
C LEU A 382 7.94 7.48 -22.79
N ASN A 383 7.91 6.53 -23.72
CA ASN A 383 6.71 5.97 -24.33
C ASN A 383 5.73 7.03 -24.91
N ASN A 384 4.50 7.11 -24.40
CA ASN A 384 3.46 8.02 -24.89
C ASN A 384 3.24 9.11 -23.84
N GLY A 385 2.80 10.29 -24.27
CA GLY A 385 2.58 11.43 -23.38
C GLY A 385 3.24 12.70 -23.90
N ASN A 386 3.09 13.78 -23.14
CA ASN A 386 3.84 15.02 -23.30
C ASN A 386 5.04 15.02 -22.36
N ASP A 387 6.06 14.26 -22.72
CA ASP A 387 7.17 14.01 -21.81
C ASP A 387 8.18 15.15 -21.75
N ARG A 388 8.86 15.24 -20.61
CA ARG A 388 9.86 16.28 -20.33
C ARG A 388 11.15 15.66 -19.81
N LEU A 389 12.26 15.99 -20.45
CA LEU A 389 13.61 15.70 -19.96
C LEU A 389 14.25 16.98 -19.42
N LEU A 390 14.60 16.97 -18.15
CA LEU A 390 15.30 18.02 -17.42
C LEU A 390 16.69 17.53 -17.06
N TRP A 391 17.70 18.38 -17.31
CA TRP A 391 19.10 18.07 -17.02
C TRP A 391 19.85 19.31 -16.50
N PRO A 392 20.89 19.15 -15.67
CA PRO A 392 21.66 20.27 -15.19
C PRO A 392 22.45 20.90 -16.34
N ALA A 393 22.20 22.17 -16.62
CA ALA A 393 22.99 22.92 -17.58
C ALA A 393 24.41 23.12 -17.03
N THR A 394 25.42 22.67 -17.76
CA THR A 394 26.81 23.06 -17.49
C THR A 394 27.10 24.40 -18.15
N VAL A 395 27.49 25.40 -17.37
CA VAL A 395 28.03 26.65 -17.91
C VAL A 395 29.42 26.33 -18.46
N MET A 396 29.54 26.19 -19.78
CA MET A 396 30.86 26.15 -20.41
C MET A 396 31.56 27.48 -20.13
N ALA A 397 32.61 27.47 -19.32
CA ALA A 397 33.48 28.62 -19.15
C ALA A 397 34.02 29.01 -20.54
N ALA A 398 33.73 30.23 -21.00
CA ALA A 398 34.22 30.74 -22.26
C ALA A 398 35.75 30.59 -22.30
N PRO A 399 36.35 30.11 -23.41
CA PRO A 399 37.80 30.01 -23.50
C PRO A 399 38.38 31.40 -23.29
N THR A 400 39.22 31.53 -22.27
CA THR A 400 40.01 32.74 -22.05
C THR A 400 40.84 32.95 -23.31
N ARG A 401 40.50 33.98 -24.10
CA ARG A 401 41.37 34.44 -25.19
C ARG A 401 42.69 34.86 -24.55
N SER A 402 43.72 34.02 -24.63
CA SER A 402 45.08 34.46 -24.34
C SER A 402 45.43 35.52 -25.38
N GLY A 403 45.57 36.77 -24.95
CA GLY A 403 46.09 37.83 -25.78
C GLY A 403 47.47 37.42 -26.31
N LEU A 404 47.59 37.34 -27.63
CA LEU A 404 48.90 37.39 -28.28
C LEU A 404 49.33 38.86 -28.28
N ASN A 405 50.51 39.10 -27.70
CA ASN A 405 51.25 40.37 -27.78
C ASN A 405 51.56 40.77 -29.22
#